data_AF-A0A4V0HYJ1-F1
#
_entry.id   AF-A0A4V0HYJ1-F1
#
_cell.length_a   1.000
_cell.length_b   1.000
_cell.length_c   1.000
_cell.angle_alpha   90.00
_cell.angle_beta   90.00
_cell.angle_gamma   90.00
#
_symmetry.space_group_name_H-M   'P 1'
#
loop_
_entity.id
_entity.type
_entity.pdbx_description
1 polymer ?
#
loop_
_entity_poly.entity_id
_entity_poly.type
_entity_poly.pdbx_seq_one_letter_code
_entity_poly.pdbx_strand_id
1 'polypeptide(L)'
;MSEPTPGPALTPTADTNPYVSVSWVAVGAMAAASLFLVLLLVLGVVAFREKKPLLLEELLVLPLVAIVLSFAAKRLIQNSEGTRTGVLDRDALRIDLVKSSWWIAVVGGLGFAAYLFAIGYSVRRDAAIKAEEWAGRALADDPDKTGWAFLRTLDPGRRATISPDDLPRIEAEFGPAFLAFKQADLLLLAKRNPKACQFTNGTVKDWVYQPGLMKCAFAGTVRCPEGLFPVEFEMRGTEGGAKADVTKAEMVGRQWSVTYEPGQKFILQDKATRTPYGWRVVELEASAGQAAQQFLNISAGGPGMRAYAYQTLITPTPDPALIDRANVASHARVFGFDTPMAFTLTPDYVPYMRNQFVRLRDGAEPTADQRELFLKTWTESGLLPVGRRIKGNEKLDSQSTFSVTDVAVEVRVPCEVPLFGSGTAARGRLVLVCSEPDVLADVKKLLAEANPDQGTATPPPDLGKRQYRWRVARVETDLKEVKAQQAGGGPRE
;
A
#
# COMPACT_ATOMS: atom_id res chain seq x y z
N MET A 1 101.16 36.53 8.35
CA MET A 1 100.03 36.85 7.47
C MET A 1 98.77 36.68 8.30
N SER A 2 98.15 37.80 8.69
CA SER A 2 96.95 37.85 9.52
C SER A 2 95.70 37.68 8.64
N GLU A 3 94.86 36.73 9.04
CA GLU A 3 93.55 36.44 8.44
C GLU A 3 92.63 37.67 8.61
N PRO A 4 91.99 38.18 7.53
CA PRO A 4 91.15 39.37 7.62
C PRO A 4 89.89 39.07 8.42
N THR A 5 89.75 39.78 9.55
CA THR A 5 88.56 39.72 10.41
C THR A 5 87.31 40.13 9.62
N PRO A 6 86.24 39.33 9.58
CA PRO A 6 85.01 39.70 8.87
C PRO A 6 84.40 40.94 9.54
N GLY A 7 84.19 42.00 8.75
CA GLY A 7 83.59 43.24 9.22
C GLY A 7 82.16 43.02 9.75
N PRO A 8 81.71 43.84 10.71
CA PRO A 8 80.39 43.71 11.31
C PRO A 8 79.29 43.84 10.23
N ALA A 9 78.50 42.78 10.04
CA ALA A 9 77.35 42.81 9.17
C ALA A 9 76.32 43.81 9.74
N LEU A 10 76.06 44.89 9.01
CA LEU A 10 74.99 45.83 9.35
C LEU A 10 73.68 45.05 9.40
N THR A 11 72.97 45.13 10.54
CA THR A 11 71.63 44.58 10.67
C THR A 11 70.78 45.24 9.58
N PRO A 12 70.19 44.48 8.64
CA PRO A 12 69.41 45.07 7.56
C PRO A 12 68.24 45.85 8.16
N THR A 13 68.31 47.18 8.14
CA THR A 13 67.29 48.10 8.67
C THR A 13 66.10 48.27 7.71
N ALA A 14 66.00 47.44 6.69
CA ALA A 14 64.94 47.45 5.70
C ALA A 14 63.97 46.28 5.93
N ASP A 15 63.27 46.29 7.06
CA ASP A 15 61.96 45.61 7.18
C ASP A 15 60.88 46.43 6.44
N THR A 16 61.21 46.96 5.25
CA THR A 16 60.21 47.42 4.29
C THR A 16 59.61 46.17 3.67
N ASN A 17 58.70 45.51 4.39
CA ASN A 17 57.86 44.46 3.84
C ASN A 17 57.15 45.05 2.62
N PRO A 18 57.54 44.71 1.38
CA PRO A 18 57.01 45.38 0.20
C PRO A 18 55.50 45.13 0.16
N TYR A 19 54.71 46.17 -0.11
CA TYR A 19 53.25 46.02 -0.21
C TYR A 19 52.91 45.03 -1.34
N VAL A 20 52.41 43.84 -0.98
CA VAL A 20 51.98 42.82 -1.94
C VAL A 20 50.46 42.84 -2.03
N SER A 21 49.93 42.97 -3.25
CA SER A 21 48.48 43.00 -3.47
C SER A 21 47.82 41.66 -3.08
N VAL A 22 46.66 41.71 -2.42
CA VAL A 22 45.90 40.49 -2.07
C VAL A 22 45.20 39.96 -3.32
N SER A 23 45.30 38.66 -3.57
CA SER A 23 44.59 38.02 -4.69
C SER A 23 43.07 38.10 -4.51
N TRP A 24 42.36 38.78 -5.41
CA TRP A 24 40.88 38.86 -5.40
C TRP A 24 40.21 37.48 -5.44
N VAL A 25 40.85 36.48 -6.05
CA VAL A 25 40.34 35.09 -6.07
C VAL A 25 40.41 34.46 -4.68
N ALA A 26 41.43 34.77 -3.88
CA ALA A 26 41.52 34.34 -2.48
C ALA A 26 40.44 35.01 -1.62
N VAL A 27 40.18 36.30 -1.85
CA VAL A 27 39.08 37.03 -1.19
C VAL A 27 37.74 36.40 -1.55
N GLY A 28 37.51 36.10 -2.84
CA GLY A 28 36.30 35.41 -3.31
C GLY A 28 36.11 34.03 -2.70
N ALA A 29 37.19 33.23 -2.58
CA ALA A 29 37.16 31.92 -1.92
C ALA A 29 36.76 32.05 -0.44
N MET A 30 37.36 32.99 0.29
CA MET A 30 37.02 33.25 1.68
C MET A 30 35.58 33.74 1.84
N ALA A 31 35.13 34.66 0.99
CA ALA A 31 33.76 35.16 1.01
C ALA A 31 32.73 34.04 0.81
N ALA A 32 32.96 33.14 -0.16
CA ALA A 32 32.09 31.98 -0.40
C ALA A 32 32.08 31.02 0.81
N ALA A 33 33.24 30.71 1.38
CA ALA A 33 33.35 29.84 2.56
C ALA A 33 32.68 30.45 3.81
N SER A 34 32.88 31.75 4.04
CA SER A 34 32.24 32.47 5.14
C SER A 34 30.73 32.57 4.96
N LEU A 35 30.26 32.84 3.74
CA LEU A 35 28.82 32.87 3.43
C LEU A 35 28.17 31.52 3.71
N PHE A 36 28.79 30.42 3.25
CA PHE A 36 28.34 29.06 3.55
C PHE A 36 28.22 28.84 5.06
N LEU A 37 29.26 29.17 5.83
CA LEU A 37 29.28 28.96 7.27
C LEU A 37 28.20 29.78 8.00
N VAL A 38 28.01 31.06 7.61
CA VAL A 38 26.98 31.93 8.18
C VAL A 38 25.59 31.42 7.84
N LEU A 39 25.34 31.03 6.58
CA LEU A 39 24.05 30.45 6.19
C LEU A 39 23.77 29.15 6.92
N LEU A 40 24.75 28.25 7.01
CA LEU A 40 24.62 26.99 7.75
C LEU A 40 24.29 27.23 9.23
N LEU A 41 24.93 28.22 9.87
CA LEU A 41 24.67 28.57 11.26
C LEU A 41 23.27 29.17 11.44
N VAL A 42 22.90 30.14 10.62
CA VAL A 42 21.58 30.80 10.70
C VAL A 42 20.46 29.79 10.42
N LEU A 43 20.56 29.03 9.33
CA LEU A 43 19.58 28.00 8.98
C LEU A 43 19.56 26.86 9.99
N GLY A 44 20.71 26.48 10.54
CA GLY A 44 20.81 25.49 11.62
C GLY A 44 20.09 25.94 12.89
N VAL A 45 20.23 27.22 13.28
CA VAL A 45 19.50 27.79 14.43
C VAL A 45 18.00 27.84 14.17
N VAL A 46 17.57 28.21 12.96
CA VAL A 46 16.15 28.20 12.56
C VAL A 46 15.60 26.78 12.59
N ALA A 47 16.28 25.83 11.95
CA ALA A 47 15.93 24.41 11.92
C ALA A 47 15.79 23.83 13.33
N PHE A 48 16.73 24.15 14.22
CA PHE A 48 16.69 23.75 15.63
C PHE A 48 15.48 24.34 16.37
N ARG A 49 15.19 25.64 16.19
CA ARG A 49 14.02 26.31 16.82
C ARG A 49 12.69 25.76 16.30
N GLU A 50 12.60 25.47 15.01
CA GLU A 50 11.40 24.92 14.39
C GLU A 50 11.26 23.41 14.58
N LYS A 51 12.29 22.75 15.13
CA LYS A 51 12.38 21.28 15.25
C LYS A 51 12.22 20.57 13.90
N LYS A 52 12.75 21.18 12.84
CA LYS A 52 12.76 20.62 11.47
C LYS A 52 14.19 20.28 11.06
N PRO A 53 14.40 19.21 10.27
CA PRO A 53 15.71 18.91 9.70
C PRO A 53 16.09 19.93 8.62
N LEU A 54 17.38 20.27 8.53
CA LEU A 54 17.91 21.16 7.49
C LEU A 54 18.26 20.35 6.23
N LEU A 55 17.32 20.23 5.29
CA LEU A 55 17.49 19.45 4.06
C LEU A 55 17.59 20.36 2.83
N LEU A 56 18.68 21.09 2.72
CA LEU A 56 18.99 21.96 1.57
C LEU A 56 20.30 21.51 0.94
N GLU A 57 20.21 20.60 -0.02
CA GLU A 57 21.37 20.04 -0.73
C GLU A 57 22.11 21.11 -1.53
N GLU A 58 21.39 22.14 -1.99
CA GLU A 58 21.93 23.27 -2.74
C GLU A 58 22.96 24.08 -1.93
N LEU A 59 22.90 24.01 -0.59
CA LEU A 59 23.88 24.68 0.26
C LEU A 59 25.30 24.12 0.08
N LEU A 60 25.45 22.88 -0.44
CA LEU A 60 26.74 22.27 -0.79
C LEU A 60 27.41 22.89 -2.03
N VAL A 61 26.69 23.70 -2.82
CA VAL A 61 27.28 24.41 -3.97
C VAL A 61 28.30 25.44 -3.49
N LEU A 62 28.04 26.14 -2.39
CA LEU A 62 28.94 27.16 -1.84
C LEU A 62 30.33 26.63 -1.42
N PRO A 63 30.45 25.54 -0.62
CA PRO A 63 31.76 24.97 -0.29
C PRO A 63 32.46 24.41 -1.53
N LEU A 64 31.73 23.85 -2.50
CA LEU A 64 32.33 23.41 -3.77
C LEU A 64 32.97 24.58 -4.53
N VAL A 65 32.26 25.70 -4.66
CA VAL A 65 32.78 26.93 -5.27
C VAL A 65 34.00 27.45 -4.49
N ALA A 66 33.93 27.47 -3.17
CA ALA A 66 35.05 27.91 -2.34
C ALA A 66 36.30 27.02 -2.52
N ILE A 67 36.14 25.71 -2.65
CA ILE A 67 37.25 24.77 -2.95
C ILE A 67 37.88 25.10 -4.30
N VAL A 68 37.06 25.24 -5.36
CA VAL A 68 37.56 25.57 -6.71
C VAL A 68 38.29 26.91 -6.73
N LEU A 69 37.73 27.94 -6.10
CA LEU A 69 38.36 29.25 -5.98
C LEU A 69 39.65 29.20 -5.16
N SER A 70 39.72 28.37 -4.11
CA SER A 70 40.94 28.20 -3.30
C SER A 70 42.08 27.60 -4.15
N PHE A 71 41.80 26.61 -4.99
CA PHE A 71 42.79 26.07 -5.92
C PHE A 71 43.22 27.08 -6.99
N ALA A 72 42.27 27.82 -7.57
CA ALA A 72 42.56 28.86 -8.53
C ALA A 72 43.43 29.98 -7.93
N ALA A 73 43.11 30.40 -6.70
CA ALA A 73 43.89 31.38 -5.95
C ALA A 73 45.31 30.89 -5.69
N LYS A 74 45.47 29.63 -5.25
CA LYS A 74 46.79 29.02 -5.03
C LYS A 74 47.65 29.03 -6.30
N ARG A 75 47.08 28.62 -7.43
CA ARG A 75 47.78 28.62 -8.73
C ARG A 75 48.17 30.02 -9.18
N LEU A 76 47.26 30.99 -9.03
CA LEU A 76 47.54 32.39 -9.37
C LEU A 76 48.63 33.00 -8.49
N ILE A 77 48.65 32.69 -7.19
CA ILE A 77 49.68 33.17 -6.26
C ILE A 77 51.03 32.56 -6.60
N GLN A 78 51.10 31.25 -6.85
CA GLN A 78 52.33 30.56 -7.24
C GLN A 78 52.92 31.12 -8.54
N ASN A 79 52.07 31.46 -9.51
CA ASN A 79 52.50 32.02 -10.79
C ASN A 79 52.81 33.53 -10.74
N SER A 80 52.55 34.21 -9.62
CA SER A 80 52.67 35.66 -9.52
C SER A 80 54.06 36.18 -9.17
N GLU A 81 55.07 35.30 -9.03
CA GLU A 81 56.45 35.66 -8.68
C GLU A 81 56.57 36.55 -7.42
N GLY A 82 55.62 36.43 -6.48
CA GLY A 82 55.60 37.23 -5.26
C GLY A 82 54.86 38.57 -5.36
N THR A 83 54.26 38.91 -6.51
CA THR A 83 53.44 40.13 -6.68
C THR A 83 52.04 40.04 -6.05
N ARG A 84 51.59 38.82 -5.70
CA ARG A 84 50.33 38.58 -5.00
C ARG A 84 50.50 37.71 -3.76
N THR A 85 49.76 38.06 -2.71
CA THR A 85 49.69 37.30 -1.46
C THR A 85 48.29 36.77 -1.20
N GLY A 86 48.22 35.60 -0.56
CA GLY A 86 46.98 35.04 0.00
C GLY A 86 46.82 35.31 1.49
N VAL A 87 47.80 35.99 2.10
CA VAL A 87 47.82 36.27 3.54
C VAL A 87 47.26 37.67 3.77
N LEU A 88 46.26 37.76 4.62
CA LEU A 88 45.77 39.02 5.18
C LEU A 88 46.48 39.23 6.52
N ASP A 89 47.33 40.26 6.59
CA ASP A 89 48.05 40.64 7.81
C ASP A 89 47.41 41.92 8.35
N ARG A 90 46.61 41.80 9.41
CA ARG A 90 45.95 42.95 10.05
C ARG A 90 46.24 42.91 11.53
N ASP A 91 47.14 43.78 11.99
CA ASP A 91 47.56 44.22 13.36
C ASP A 91 47.67 43.20 14.52
N ALA A 92 47.11 42.00 14.40
CA ALA A 92 47.11 40.92 15.40
C ALA A 92 46.71 39.54 14.82
N LEU A 93 46.16 39.45 13.59
CA LEU A 93 45.72 38.19 12.99
C LEU A 93 46.29 38.02 11.58
N ARG A 94 47.26 37.10 11.46
CA ARG A 94 47.79 36.64 10.18
C ARG A 94 46.95 35.46 9.68
N ILE A 95 46.04 35.72 8.76
CA ILE A 95 45.13 34.70 8.19
C ILE A 95 45.55 34.39 6.76
N ASP A 96 45.92 33.14 6.50
CA ASP A 96 46.06 32.63 5.13
C ASP A 96 44.65 32.36 4.57
N LEU A 97 44.15 33.30 3.76
CA LEU A 97 42.80 33.26 3.22
C LEU A 97 42.54 31.98 2.44
N VAL A 98 43.53 31.51 1.68
CA VAL A 98 43.40 30.32 0.82
C VAL A 98 43.34 29.05 1.68
N LYS A 99 44.23 28.94 2.67
CA LYS A 99 44.26 27.77 3.57
C LYS A 99 43.03 27.72 4.47
N SER A 100 42.60 28.86 5.01
CA SER A 100 41.42 28.97 5.85
C SER A 100 40.14 28.69 5.06
N SER A 101 39.96 29.30 3.88
CA SER A 101 38.79 29.04 3.03
C SER A 101 38.69 27.57 2.63
N TRP A 102 39.83 26.95 2.28
CA TRP A 102 39.89 25.53 1.93
C TRP A 102 39.45 24.65 3.10
N TRP A 103 40.00 24.85 4.31
CA TRP A 103 39.63 24.05 5.47
C TRP A 103 38.17 24.26 5.90
N ILE A 104 37.67 25.50 5.90
CA ILE A 104 36.27 25.81 6.22
C ILE A 104 35.35 25.10 5.23
N ALA A 105 35.64 25.21 3.93
CA ALA A 105 34.82 24.60 2.90
C ALA A 105 34.86 23.07 2.94
N VAL A 106 36.03 22.47 3.14
CA VAL A 106 36.18 21.01 3.21
C VAL A 106 35.55 20.45 4.48
N VAL A 107 35.91 20.95 5.66
CA VAL A 107 35.39 20.42 6.93
C VAL A 107 33.90 20.74 7.09
N GLY A 108 33.50 21.98 6.81
CA GLY A 108 32.10 22.38 6.90
C GLY A 108 31.24 21.70 5.84
N GLY A 109 31.72 21.61 4.60
CA GLY A 109 31.02 20.91 3.51
C GLY A 109 30.87 19.42 3.76
N LEU A 110 31.95 18.73 4.16
CA LEU A 110 31.89 17.30 4.50
C LEU A 110 31.05 17.06 5.76
N GLY A 111 31.13 17.92 6.76
CA GLY A 111 30.30 17.83 7.97
C GLY A 111 28.80 17.95 7.64
N PHE A 112 28.43 18.90 6.79
CA PHE A 112 27.04 19.06 6.35
C PHE A 112 26.58 17.91 5.44
N ALA A 113 27.43 17.43 4.52
CA ALA A 113 27.13 16.27 3.69
C ALA A 113 26.93 14.99 4.55
N ALA A 114 27.79 14.77 5.55
CA ALA A 114 27.67 13.66 6.50
C ALA A 114 26.37 13.76 7.32
N TYR A 115 25.97 14.97 7.72
CA TYR A 115 24.68 15.23 8.37
C TYR A 115 23.49 14.86 7.47
N LEU A 116 23.49 15.29 6.20
CA LEU A 116 22.43 14.94 5.24
C LEU A 116 22.35 13.42 5.04
N PHE A 117 23.50 12.76 4.88
CA PHE A 117 23.57 11.31 4.75
C PHE A 117 23.04 10.59 6.01
N ALA A 118 23.41 11.05 7.20
CA ALA A 118 22.96 10.48 8.46
C ALA A 118 21.43 10.59 8.64
N ILE A 119 20.84 11.74 8.28
CA ILE A 119 19.39 11.90 8.29
C ILE A 119 18.72 11.00 7.27
N GLY A 120 19.20 10.99 6.02
CA GLY A 120 18.65 10.14 4.97
C GLY A 120 18.68 8.64 5.35
N TYR A 121 19.80 8.18 5.92
CA TYR A 121 19.93 6.82 6.43
C TYR A 121 18.97 6.55 7.60
N SER A 122 18.89 7.46 8.58
CA SER A 122 18.00 7.33 9.73
C SER A 122 16.52 7.27 9.32
N VAL A 123 16.09 8.15 8.40
CA VAL A 123 14.72 8.18 7.85
C VAL A 123 14.39 6.87 7.17
N ARG A 124 15.26 6.41 6.24
CA ARG A 124 15.05 5.17 5.49
C ARG A 124 14.99 3.95 6.39
N ARG A 125 15.89 3.86 7.39
CA ARG A 125 15.92 2.76 8.35
C ARG A 125 14.66 2.72 9.22
N ASP A 126 14.23 3.86 9.74
CA ASP A 126 13.03 3.96 10.58
C ASP A 126 11.76 3.63 9.79
N ALA A 127 11.61 4.18 8.57
CA ALA A 127 10.53 3.82 7.66
C ALA A 127 10.54 2.31 7.35
N ALA A 128 11.69 1.73 7.04
CA ALA A 128 11.79 0.30 6.71
C ALA A 128 11.35 -0.61 7.87
N ILE A 129 11.75 -0.28 9.11
CA ILE A 129 11.32 -1.03 10.31
C ILE A 129 9.80 -0.92 10.49
N LYS A 130 9.22 0.28 10.31
CA LYS A 130 7.77 0.48 10.44
C LYS A 130 6.96 -0.13 9.30
N ALA A 131 7.51 -0.15 8.09
CA ALA A 131 6.93 -0.82 6.94
C ALA A 131 6.85 -2.34 7.18
N GLU A 132 7.93 -2.93 7.69
CA GLU A 132 8.01 -4.35 8.01
C GLU A 132 7.08 -4.73 9.16
N GLU A 133 7.02 -3.92 10.22
CA GLU A 133 6.06 -4.10 11.31
C GLU A 133 4.61 -4.07 10.80
N TRP A 134 4.30 -3.11 9.92
CA TRP A 134 2.96 -2.99 9.33
C TRP A 134 2.62 -4.16 8.42
N ALA A 135 3.51 -4.52 7.49
CA ALA A 135 3.30 -5.63 6.58
C ALA A 135 3.14 -6.95 7.33
N GLY A 136 3.97 -7.19 8.36
CA GLY A 136 3.88 -8.38 9.20
C GLY A 136 2.52 -8.50 9.92
N ARG A 137 1.96 -7.38 10.41
CA ARG A 137 0.64 -7.38 11.06
C ARG A 137 -0.51 -7.49 10.04
N ALA A 138 -0.40 -6.84 8.88
CA ALA A 138 -1.40 -6.93 7.81
C ALA A 138 -1.49 -8.36 7.24
N LEU A 139 -0.38 -9.11 7.23
CA LEU A 139 -0.31 -10.47 6.69
C LEU A 139 -0.65 -11.57 7.71
N ALA A 140 -0.90 -11.23 8.97
CA ALA A 140 -1.06 -12.22 10.05
C ALA A 140 -2.41 -12.97 10.06
N ASP A 141 -3.36 -12.60 9.19
CA ASP A 141 -4.73 -13.14 9.15
C ASP A 141 -5.42 -13.16 10.52
N ASP A 142 -5.34 -12.04 11.22
CA ASP A 142 -5.86 -11.85 12.57
C ASP A 142 -6.70 -10.56 12.60
N PRO A 143 -7.98 -10.61 13.03
CA PRO A 143 -8.85 -9.44 13.06
C PRO A 143 -8.25 -8.24 13.80
N ASP A 144 -7.63 -8.46 14.96
CA ASP A 144 -7.10 -7.38 15.81
C ASP A 144 -5.89 -6.71 15.14
N LYS A 145 -5.03 -7.52 14.53
CA LYS A 145 -3.88 -7.03 13.75
C LYS A 145 -4.31 -6.31 12.48
N THR A 146 -5.43 -6.74 11.88
CA THR A 146 -6.04 -6.07 10.73
C THR A 146 -6.59 -4.69 11.12
N GLY A 147 -7.26 -4.59 12.28
CA GLY A 147 -7.70 -3.32 12.85
C GLY A 147 -6.51 -2.37 13.11
N TRP A 148 -5.43 -2.88 13.73
CA TRP A 148 -4.19 -2.13 13.92
C TRP A 148 -3.59 -1.65 12.59
N ALA A 149 -3.51 -2.52 11.58
CA ALA A 149 -2.92 -2.20 10.28
C ALA A 149 -3.73 -1.11 9.55
N PHE A 150 -5.07 -1.15 9.68
CA PHE A 150 -5.95 -0.11 9.17
C PHE A 150 -5.77 1.23 9.91
N LEU A 151 -5.69 1.23 11.25
CA LEU A 151 -5.44 2.47 12.00
C LEU A 151 -4.10 3.11 11.63
N ARG A 152 -3.11 2.30 11.18
CA ARG A 152 -1.85 2.81 10.63
C ARG A 152 -1.99 3.44 9.25
N THR A 153 -3.13 3.31 8.56
CA THR A 153 -3.39 4.08 7.33
C THR A 153 -4.01 5.45 7.58
N LEU A 154 -4.39 5.74 8.83
CA LEU A 154 -4.97 7.01 9.22
C LEU A 154 -3.91 7.99 9.73
N ASP A 155 -4.24 9.28 9.67
CA ASP A 155 -3.42 10.32 10.26
C ASP A 155 -3.23 10.07 11.77
N PRO A 156 -2.04 10.37 12.33
CA PRO A 156 -1.76 9.96 13.70
C PRO A 156 -2.66 10.57 14.77
N GLY A 157 -3.20 11.78 14.53
CA GLY A 157 -4.19 12.39 15.42
C GLY A 157 -5.51 11.61 15.47
N ARG A 158 -5.96 11.03 14.34
CA ARG A 158 -7.23 10.28 14.27
C ARG A 158 -7.14 8.92 14.93
N ARG A 159 -6.00 8.23 14.83
CA ARG A 159 -5.82 6.90 15.45
C ARG A 159 -5.61 6.95 16.96
N ALA A 160 -5.20 8.09 17.52
CA ALA A 160 -4.87 8.20 18.96
C ALA A 160 -6.08 7.96 19.87
N THR A 161 -7.29 8.23 19.37
CA THR A 161 -8.57 8.17 20.10
C THR A 161 -9.21 6.78 20.12
N ILE A 162 -8.68 5.81 19.34
CA ILE A 162 -9.31 4.51 19.10
C ILE A 162 -8.31 3.41 19.44
N SER A 163 -8.78 2.40 20.19
CA SER A 163 -7.96 1.22 20.48
C SER A 163 -7.88 0.34 19.23
N PRO A 164 -6.70 -0.18 18.86
CA PRO A 164 -6.57 -1.16 17.78
C PRO A 164 -7.44 -2.41 17.96
N ASP A 165 -7.71 -2.78 19.21
CA ASP A 165 -8.47 -3.99 19.56
C ASP A 165 -10.00 -3.75 19.60
N ASP A 166 -10.45 -2.50 19.42
CA ASP A 166 -11.87 -2.14 19.42
C ASP A 166 -12.44 -2.14 17.98
N LEU A 167 -12.47 -3.33 17.37
CA LEU A 167 -13.00 -3.52 16.02
C LEU A 167 -14.43 -3.00 15.82
N PRO A 168 -15.38 -3.18 16.77
CA PRO A 168 -16.71 -2.61 16.63
C PRO A 168 -16.69 -1.09 16.48
N ARG A 169 -15.83 -0.40 17.21
CA ARG A 169 -15.68 1.06 17.09
C ARG A 169 -15.02 1.47 15.78
N ILE A 170 -14.00 0.75 15.32
CA ILE A 170 -13.37 0.98 14.01
C ILE A 170 -14.40 0.82 12.89
N GLU A 171 -15.23 -0.22 12.95
CA GLU A 171 -16.29 -0.48 11.98
C GLU A 171 -17.40 0.58 12.03
N ALA A 172 -17.77 1.04 13.23
CA ALA A 172 -18.75 2.10 13.39
C ALA A 172 -18.28 3.45 12.83
N GLU A 173 -17.01 3.81 13.05
CA GLU A 173 -16.47 5.12 12.64
C GLU A 173 -15.98 5.13 11.18
N PHE A 174 -15.40 4.03 10.69
CA PHE A 174 -14.75 3.96 9.38
C PHE A 174 -15.29 2.89 8.45
N GLY A 175 -16.46 2.31 8.73
CA GLY A 175 -17.02 1.13 8.06
C GLY A 175 -16.69 0.98 6.57
N PRO A 176 -17.02 1.94 5.69
CA PRO A 176 -16.69 1.85 4.26
C PRO A 176 -15.19 1.78 3.96
N ALA A 177 -14.37 2.62 4.60
CA ALA A 177 -12.92 2.66 4.37
C ALA A 177 -12.22 1.42 4.93
N PHE A 178 -12.66 0.94 6.11
CA PHE A 178 -12.14 -0.29 6.70
C PHE A 178 -12.55 -1.52 5.90
N LEU A 179 -13.78 -1.55 5.37
CA LEU A 179 -14.22 -2.61 4.46
C LEU A 179 -13.37 -2.63 3.19
N ALA A 180 -13.14 -1.47 2.56
CA ALA A 180 -12.26 -1.38 1.40
C ALA A 180 -10.85 -1.89 1.71
N PHE A 181 -10.30 -1.51 2.87
CA PHE A 181 -9.00 -1.97 3.32
C PHE A 181 -8.94 -3.49 3.49
N LYS A 182 -9.96 -4.11 4.10
CA LYS A 182 -10.11 -5.58 4.20
C LYS A 182 -10.16 -6.27 2.83
N GLN A 183 -10.50 -5.54 1.77
CA GLN A 183 -10.54 -6.02 0.38
C GLN A 183 -9.29 -5.66 -0.43
N ALA A 184 -8.29 -5.04 0.18
CA ALA A 184 -7.02 -4.83 -0.48
C ALA A 184 -6.36 -6.19 -0.81
N ASP A 185 -5.75 -6.27 -1.97
CA ASP A 185 -5.17 -7.49 -2.53
C ASP A 185 -4.15 -8.17 -1.59
N LEU A 186 -3.34 -7.40 -0.87
CA LEU A 186 -2.41 -7.88 0.14
C LEU A 186 -3.10 -8.64 1.29
N LEU A 187 -4.22 -8.11 1.80
CA LEU A 187 -4.96 -8.72 2.90
C LEU A 187 -5.71 -9.96 2.44
N LEU A 188 -6.26 -9.94 1.22
CA LEU A 188 -6.88 -11.10 0.62
C LEU A 188 -5.88 -12.23 0.38
N LEU A 189 -4.66 -11.90 -0.08
CA LEU A 189 -3.57 -12.87 -0.23
C LEU A 189 -3.22 -13.54 1.10
N ALA A 190 -3.13 -12.75 2.19
CA ALA A 190 -2.90 -13.25 3.54
C ALA A 190 -4.01 -14.20 4.01
N LYS A 191 -5.26 -13.79 3.82
CA LYS A 191 -6.44 -14.59 4.17
C LYS A 191 -6.51 -15.92 3.40
N ARG A 192 -6.07 -15.95 2.14
CA ARG A 192 -5.98 -17.19 1.34
C ARG A 192 -4.85 -18.12 1.79
N ASN A 193 -3.80 -17.57 2.40
CA ASN A 193 -2.59 -18.30 2.79
C ASN A 193 -2.29 -18.06 4.28
N PRO A 194 -3.20 -18.48 5.19
CA PRO A 194 -3.07 -18.18 6.60
C PRO A 194 -1.74 -18.72 7.14
N LYS A 195 -0.98 -17.86 7.82
CA LYS A 195 0.34 -18.16 8.42
C LYS A 195 1.46 -18.55 7.44
N ALA A 196 1.20 -18.56 6.13
CA ALA A 196 2.17 -18.95 5.11
C ALA A 196 2.77 -17.76 4.35
N CYS A 197 2.21 -16.56 4.52
CA CYS A 197 2.77 -15.32 3.97
C CYS A 197 3.97 -14.85 4.78
N GLN A 198 5.09 -14.64 4.09
CA GLN A 198 6.31 -14.06 4.64
C GLN A 198 6.61 -12.78 3.87
N PHE A 199 6.74 -11.66 4.58
CA PHE A 199 7.18 -10.41 3.99
C PHE A 199 8.70 -10.32 4.04
N THR A 200 9.34 -10.15 2.90
CA THR A 200 10.76 -9.81 2.82
C THR A 200 10.89 -8.33 2.52
N ASN A 201 11.52 -7.63 3.46
CA ASN A 201 11.79 -6.21 3.36
C ASN A 201 12.68 -5.94 2.13
N GLY A 202 12.24 -5.03 1.27
CA GLY A 202 13.04 -4.59 0.13
C GLY A 202 13.81 -3.32 0.47
N THR A 203 13.81 -2.37 -0.45
CA THR A 203 14.51 -1.09 -0.28
C THR A 203 13.50 0.04 -0.30
N VAL A 204 13.79 1.10 0.47
CA VAL A 204 13.10 2.39 0.30
C VAL A 204 13.58 2.95 -1.04
N LYS A 205 12.69 2.93 -2.04
CA LYS A 205 12.99 3.35 -3.41
C LYS A 205 13.32 4.83 -3.48
N ASP A 206 12.47 5.63 -2.83
CA ASP A 206 12.59 7.07 -2.82
C ASP A 206 12.06 7.63 -1.50
N TRP A 207 12.56 8.80 -1.11
CA TRP A 207 12.00 9.57 -0.02
C TRP A 207 12.06 11.06 -0.33
N VAL A 208 10.96 11.75 -0.04
CA VAL A 208 10.82 13.18 -0.27
C VAL A 208 10.44 13.84 1.05
N TYR A 209 11.18 14.89 1.41
CA TYR A 209 10.81 15.75 2.52
C TYR A 209 9.95 16.91 2.03
N GLN A 210 8.80 17.07 2.65
CA GLN A 210 7.98 18.29 2.59
C GLN A 210 7.92 18.86 4.02
N PRO A 211 7.79 20.20 4.19
CA PRO A 211 7.73 20.78 5.53
C PRO A 211 6.67 20.11 6.42
N GLY A 212 7.12 19.38 7.45
CA GLY A 212 6.27 18.63 8.39
C GLY A 212 5.79 17.24 7.92
N LEU A 213 6.11 16.83 6.69
CA LEU A 213 5.68 15.56 6.11
C LEU A 213 6.82 14.89 5.34
N MET A 214 7.18 13.68 5.74
CA MET A 214 8.07 12.81 4.97
C MET A 214 7.24 11.84 4.16
N LYS A 215 7.58 11.64 2.89
CA LYS A 215 7.00 10.58 2.05
C LYS A 215 8.09 9.59 1.71
N CYS A 216 7.85 8.31 1.92
CA CYS A 216 8.78 7.24 1.56
C CYS A 216 8.05 6.23 0.68
N ALA A 217 8.52 6.02 -0.55
CA ALA A 217 8.06 4.95 -1.41
C ALA A 217 8.78 3.67 -1.00
N PHE A 218 8.03 2.70 -0.49
CA PHE A 218 8.55 1.46 0.02
C PHE A 218 8.21 0.31 -0.92
N ALA A 219 9.20 -0.55 -1.19
CA ALA A 219 9.03 -1.75 -1.99
C ALA A 219 9.53 -2.97 -1.21
N GLY A 220 8.82 -4.09 -1.34
CA GLY A 220 9.20 -5.38 -0.79
C GLY A 220 8.57 -6.52 -1.56
N THR A 221 8.68 -7.73 -1.03
CA THR A 221 8.10 -8.92 -1.67
C THR A 221 7.39 -9.77 -0.62
N VAL A 222 6.16 -10.18 -0.92
CA VAL A 222 5.45 -11.20 -0.14
C VAL A 222 5.67 -12.55 -0.80
N ARG A 223 6.15 -13.49 -0.01
CA ARG A 223 6.34 -14.90 -0.38
C ARG A 223 5.24 -15.72 0.27
N CYS A 224 4.51 -16.49 -0.52
CA CYS A 224 3.51 -17.45 -0.03
C CYS A 224 3.35 -18.61 -1.03
N PRO A 225 2.63 -19.69 -0.70
CA PRO A 225 2.44 -20.83 -1.60
C PRO A 225 1.92 -20.47 -3.00
N GLU A 226 1.14 -19.39 -3.15
CA GLU A 226 0.70 -18.90 -4.46
C GLU A 226 1.83 -18.33 -5.33
N GLY A 227 2.94 -17.85 -4.74
CA GLY A 227 4.06 -17.26 -5.49
C GLY A 227 4.82 -16.14 -4.77
N LEU A 228 5.49 -15.31 -5.58
CA LEU A 228 6.19 -14.10 -5.14
C LEU A 228 5.44 -12.87 -5.65
N PHE A 229 5.04 -12.01 -4.72
CA PHE A 229 4.22 -10.84 -4.99
C PHE A 229 4.98 -9.58 -4.60
N PRO A 230 5.55 -8.84 -5.56
CA PRO A 230 6.15 -7.55 -5.28
C PRO A 230 5.09 -6.58 -4.76
N VAL A 231 5.38 -5.96 -3.63
CA VAL A 231 4.48 -5.03 -2.94
C VAL A 231 5.09 -3.64 -2.96
N GLU A 232 4.26 -2.63 -3.22
CA GLU A 232 4.64 -1.22 -3.17
C GLU A 232 3.59 -0.39 -2.44
N PHE A 233 4.04 0.43 -1.49
CA PHE A 233 3.18 1.40 -0.81
C PHE A 233 3.97 2.62 -0.38
N GLU A 234 3.28 3.77 -0.30
CA GLU A 234 3.85 5.01 0.21
C GLU A 234 3.62 5.07 1.72
N MET A 235 4.66 5.38 2.48
CA MET A 235 4.56 5.74 3.89
C MET A 235 4.68 7.24 4.06
N ARG A 236 3.84 7.79 4.94
CA ARG A 236 3.86 9.18 5.38
C ARG A 236 4.40 9.25 6.81
N GLY A 237 5.49 9.97 7.02
CA GLY A 237 6.05 10.26 8.32
C GLY A 237 5.70 11.69 8.72
N THR A 238 4.81 11.86 9.69
CA THR A 238 4.55 13.20 10.26
C THR A 238 5.52 13.45 11.40
N GLU A 239 6.20 14.59 11.36
CA GLU A 239 7.00 15.06 12.47
C GLU A 239 6.03 15.55 13.56
N GLY A 240 6.12 14.99 14.77
CA GLY A 240 5.24 15.37 15.88
C GLY A 240 5.37 16.86 16.17
N GLY A 241 4.41 17.66 15.68
CA GLY A 241 4.30 19.07 16.01
C GLY A 241 4.05 19.21 17.51
N ALA A 242 4.69 20.18 18.15
CA ALA A 242 4.63 20.42 19.59
C ALA A 242 3.24 20.88 20.12
N LYS A 243 2.13 20.58 19.43
CA LYS A 243 0.78 20.99 19.83
C LYS A 243 -0.08 19.80 20.27
N ALA A 244 -0.46 19.88 21.55
CA ALA A 244 -1.64 19.33 22.22
C ALA A 244 -1.55 17.92 22.83
N ASP A 245 -1.46 17.89 24.17
CA ASP A 245 -2.33 17.17 25.12
C ASP A 245 -2.59 15.65 24.98
N VAL A 246 -1.77 14.91 24.23
CA VAL A 246 -1.92 13.45 24.20
C VAL A 246 -0.83 12.78 25.02
N THR A 247 -1.22 12.31 26.20
CA THR A 247 -0.40 11.67 27.25
C THR A 247 0.18 10.28 26.91
N LYS A 248 0.11 9.84 25.64
CA LYS A 248 0.62 8.52 25.25
C LYS A 248 2.09 8.59 24.80
N ALA A 249 2.93 7.76 25.42
CA ALA A 249 4.36 7.62 25.15
C ALA A 249 4.73 7.31 23.68
N GLU A 250 3.77 6.89 22.85
CA GLU A 250 3.95 6.67 21.41
C GLU A 250 4.11 7.96 20.57
N MET A 251 4.07 9.15 21.19
CA MET A 251 4.19 10.43 20.48
C MET A 251 5.59 11.04 20.44
N VAL A 252 6.59 10.40 21.06
CA VAL A 252 7.97 10.86 20.98
C VAL A 252 8.61 10.34 19.69
N GLY A 253 8.73 11.21 18.69
CA GLY A 253 9.42 10.93 17.43
C GLY A 253 8.53 11.04 16.20
N ARG A 254 9.04 10.54 15.07
CA ARG A 254 8.32 10.54 13.79
C ARG A 254 7.22 9.49 13.83
N GLN A 255 6.02 9.88 13.44
CA GLN A 255 4.89 8.97 13.38
C GLN A 255 4.63 8.57 11.94
N TRP A 256 4.83 7.29 11.65
CA TRP A 256 4.59 6.72 10.33
C TRP A 256 3.14 6.24 10.17
N SER A 257 2.61 6.45 8.98
CA SER A 257 1.34 5.93 8.49
C SER A 257 1.49 5.42 7.05
N VAL A 258 0.75 4.39 6.68
CA VAL A 258 0.72 3.87 5.29
C VAL A 258 -0.35 4.64 4.51
N THR A 259 -0.02 5.14 3.34
CA THR A 259 -0.99 5.78 2.47
C THR A 259 -1.87 4.71 1.84
N TYR A 260 -3.17 4.79 2.06
CA TYR A 260 -4.15 3.89 1.48
C TYR A 260 -5.34 4.68 0.95
N GLU A 261 -5.67 4.45 -0.32
CA GLU A 261 -6.89 4.93 -0.95
C GLU A 261 -7.82 3.75 -1.28
N PRO A 262 -9.15 3.87 -1.11
CA PRO A 262 -10.08 2.79 -1.46
C PRO A 262 -9.91 2.32 -2.91
N GLY A 263 -9.64 1.03 -3.08
CA GLY A 263 -9.35 0.41 -4.38
C GLY A 263 -7.88 0.44 -4.80
N GLN A 264 -7.00 1.05 -4.02
CA GLN A 264 -5.55 0.95 -4.20
C GLN A 264 -5.12 -0.51 -4.05
N LYS A 265 -4.31 -0.97 -5.00
CA LYS A 265 -3.64 -2.26 -4.97
C LYS A 265 -2.25 -2.08 -4.37
N PHE A 266 -1.88 -2.97 -3.46
CA PHE A 266 -0.54 -3.02 -2.89
C PHE A 266 0.39 -3.89 -3.73
N ILE A 267 -0.15 -4.92 -4.40
CA ILE A 267 0.64 -5.86 -5.19
C ILE A 267 0.79 -5.35 -6.62
N LEU A 268 2.03 -5.33 -7.11
CA LEU A 268 2.37 -5.08 -8.50
C LEU A 268 2.11 -6.36 -9.33
N GLN A 269 0.85 -6.53 -9.74
CA GLN A 269 0.36 -7.75 -10.39
C GLN A 269 1.12 -8.12 -11.68
N ASP A 270 1.65 -7.12 -12.38
CA ASP A 270 2.48 -7.26 -13.59
C ASP A 270 3.87 -7.86 -13.32
N LYS A 271 4.35 -7.75 -12.08
CA LYS A 271 5.66 -8.28 -11.64
C LYS A 271 5.54 -9.52 -10.76
N ALA A 272 4.31 -9.94 -10.45
CA ALA A 272 4.07 -11.11 -9.63
C ALA A 272 4.41 -12.40 -10.41
N THR A 273 5.12 -13.31 -9.75
CA THR A 273 5.29 -14.69 -10.25
C THR A 273 4.38 -15.61 -9.45
N ARG A 274 3.79 -16.60 -10.12
CA ARG A 274 2.86 -17.54 -9.51
C ARG A 274 3.34 -18.96 -9.67
N THR A 275 3.21 -19.74 -8.61
CA THR A 275 3.42 -21.19 -8.65
C THR A 275 2.30 -21.86 -9.45
N PRO A 276 2.42 -23.15 -9.82
CA PRO A 276 1.30 -23.92 -10.34
C PRO A 276 0.04 -23.86 -9.46
N TYR A 277 0.19 -23.87 -8.13
CA TYR A 277 -0.91 -23.64 -7.20
C TYR A 277 -1.53 -22.24 -7.36
N GLY A 278 -0.71 -21.18 -7.40
CA GLY A 278 -1.20 -19.81 -7.58
C GLY A 278 -1.95 -19.61 -8.90
N TRP A 279 -1.48 -20.21 -9.99
CA TRP A 279 -2.20 -20.20 -11.27
C TRP A 279 -3.53 -20.95 -11.18
N ARG A 280 -3.57 -22.12 -10.51
CA ARG A 280 -4.82 -22.85 -10.28
C ARG A 280 -5.83 -22.04 -9.46
N VAL A 281 -5.38 -21.28 -8.46
CA VAL A 281 -6.25 -20.36 -7.70
C VAL A 281 -6.87 -19.31 -8.61
N VAL A 282 -6.05 -18.65 -9.45
CA VAL A 282 -6.54 -17.64 -10.42
C VAL A 282 -7.58 -18.23 -11.38
N GLU A 283 -7.33 -19.44 -11.90
CA GLU A 283 -8.26 -20.13 -12.79
C GLU A 283 -9.59 -20.46 -12.10
N LEU A 284 -9.54 -21.00 -10.88
CA LEU A 284 -10.72 -21.34 -10.09
C LEU A 284 -11.52 -20.07 -9.72
N GLU A 285 -10.86 -18.98 -9.32
CA GLU A 285 -11.52 -17.70 -9.05
C GLU A 285 -12.19 -17.13 -10.29
N ALA A 286 -11.52 -17.17 -11.46
CA ALA A 286 -12.07 -16.70 -12.72
C ALA A 286 -13.29 -17.53 -13.15
N SER A 287 -13.19 -18.87 -13.09
CA SER A 287 -14.27 -19.79 -13.43
C SER A 287 -15.47 -19.63 -12.48
N ALA A 288 -15.24 -19.52 -11.17
CA ALA A 288 -16.28 -19.26 -10.19
C ALA A 288 -16.96 -17.90 -10.42
N GLY A 289 -16.19 -16.86 -10.79
CA GLY A 289 -16.72 -15.54 -11.13
C GLY A 289 -17.68 -15.58 -12.32
N GLN A 290 -17.36 -16.36 -13.36
CA GLN A 290 -18.26 -16.57 -14.51
C GLN A 290 -19.55 -17.29 -14.09
N ALA A 291 -19.43 -18.38 -13.33
CA ALA A 291 -20.58 -19.13 -12.80
C ALA A 291 -21.46 -18.26 -11.89
N ALA A 292 -20.86 -17.40 -11.06
CA ALA A 292 -21.56 -16.47 -10.20
C ALA A 292 -22.34 -15.44 -11.03
N GLN A 293 -21.73 -14.85 -12.06
CA GLN A 293 -22.40 -13.89 -12.91
C GLN A 293 -23.60 -14.52 -13.64
N GLN A 294 -23.45 -15.75 -14.13
CA GLN A 294 -24.55 -16.52 -14.72
C GLN A 294 -25.68 -16.72 -13.71
N PHE A 295 -25.37 -17.16 -12.50
CA PHE A 295 -26.36 -17.33 -11.44
C PHE A 295 -27.08 -16.03 -11.10
N LEU A 296 -26.35 -14.92 -10.93
CA LEU A 296 -26.92 -13.62 -10.60
C LEU A 296 -27.88 -13.15 -11.70
N ASN A 297 -27.49 -13.29 -12.97
CA ASN A 297 -28.35 -12.98 -14.12
C ASN A 297 -29.64 -13.82 -14.12
N ILE A 298 -29.54 -15.12 -13.84
CA ILE A 298 -30.70 -16.02 -13.74
C ILE A 298 -31.60 -15.59 -12.56
N SER A 299 -31.02 -15.33 -11.39
CA SER A 299 -31.78 -15.00 -10.17
C SER A 299 -32.58 -13.69 -10.30
N ALA A 300 -32.06 -12.74 -11.09
CA ALA A 300 -32.72 -11.48 -11.41
C ALA A 300 -33.86 -11.64 -12.44
N GLY A 301 -33.95 -12.78 -13.13
CA GLY A 301 -34.95 -13.05 -14.18
C GLY A 301 -36.36 -13.38 -13.70
N GLY A 302 -36.66 -13.21 -12.41
CA GLY A 302 -37.99 -13.43 -11.82
C GLY A 302 -38.19 -14.81 -11.15
N PRO A 303 -39.37 -15.06 -10.55
CA PRO A 303 -39.62 -16.24 -9.72
C PRO A 303 -39.40 -17.59 -10.43
N GLY A 304 -39.83 -17.72 -11.69
CA GLY A 304 -39.62 -18.94 -12.48
C GLY A 304 -38.15 -19.27 -12.72
N MET A 305 -37.32 -18.25 -12.98
CA MET A 305 -35.88 -18.43 -13.15
C MET A 305 -35.17 -18.76 -11.82
N ARG A 306 -35.71 -18.32 -10.69
CA ARG A 306 -35.20 -18.69 -9.36
C ARG A 306 -35.54 -20.12 -8.98
N ALA A 307 -36.71 -20.63 -9.38
CA ALA A 307 -37.03 -22.05 -9.26
C ALA A 307 -36.05 -22.91 -10.09
N TYR A 308 -35.76 -22.47 -11.32
CA TYR A 308 -34.74 -23.08 -12.16
C TYR A 308 -33.35 -23.08 -11.53
N ALA A 309 -32.88 -21.92 -11.05
CA ALA A 309 -31.57 -21.80 -10.39
C ALA A 309 -31.45 -22.73 -9.19
N TYR A 310 -32.53 -22.89 -8.40
CA TYR A 310 -32.54 -23.83 -7.29
C TYR A 310 -32.28 -25.26 -7.74
N GLN A 311 -33.04 -25.74 -8.74
CA GLN A 311 -32.97 -27.13 -9.21
C GLN A 311 -31.67 -27.47 -9.95
N THR A 312 -30.99 -26.48 -10.52
CA THR A 312 -29.83 -26.71 -11.40
C THR A 312 -28.50 -26.25 -10.82
N LEU A 313 -28.50 -25.20 -10.00
CA LEU A 313 -27.29 -24.55 -9.51
C LEU A 313 -27.15 -24.60 -7.98
N ILE A 314 -28.23 -24.84 -7.23
CA ILE A 314 -28.19 -24.84 -5.74
C ILE A 314 -28.19 -26.26 -5.18
N THR A 315 -29.09 -27.12 -5.66
CA THR A 315 -29.24 -28.49 -5.14
C THR A 315 -27.97 -29.33 -5.33
N PRO A 316 -27.59 -30.19 -4.36
CA PRO A 316 -26.39 -31.03 -4.46
C PRO A 316 -26.37 -31.98 -5.67
N THR A 317 -27.55 -32.47 -6.05
CA THR A 317 -27.75 -33.43 -7.15
C THR A 317 -28.73 -32.83 -8.15
N PRO A 318 -28.29 -31.90 -9.01
CA PRO A 318 -29.17 -31.33 -10.02
C PRO A 318 -29.60 -32.43 -11.00
N ASP A 319 -30.88 -32.47 -11.33
CA ASP A 319 -31.43 -33.43 -12.30
C ASP A 319 -30.93 -33.06 -13.71
N PRO A 320 -30.14 -33.92 -14.37
CA PRO A 320 -29.62 -33.66 -15.70
C PRO A 320 -30.73 -33.38 -16.72
N ALA A 321 -31.89 -34.04 -16.58
CA ALA A 321 -33.01 -33.86 -17.50
C ALA A 321 -33.61 -32.44 -17.41
N LEU A 322 -33.56 -31.80 -16.24
CA LEU A 322 -34.00 -30.41 -16.08
C LEU A 322 -33.04 -29.43 -16.74
N ILE A 323 -31.74 -29.69 -16.66
CA ILE A 323 -30.71 -28.87 -17.33
C ILE A 323 -30.92 -28.92 -18.84
N ASP A 324 -31.12 -30.11 -19.41
CA ASP A 324 -31.35 -30.28 -20.84
C ASP A 324 -32.62 -29.56 -21.31
N ARG A 325 -33.74 -29.70 -20.57
CA ARG A 325 -34.98 -28.98 -20.89
C ARG A 325 -34.81 -27.47 -20.85
N ALA A 326 -34.08 -26.96 -19.85
CA ALA A 326 -33.84 -25.53 -19.75
C ALA A 326 -32.92 -25.00 -20.85
N ASN A 327 -31.93 -25.79 -21.28
CA ASN A 327 -31.10 -25.47 -22.44
C ASN A 327 -31.93 -25.42 -23.73
N VAL A 328 -32.84 -26.36 -23.95
CA VAL A 328 -33.74 -26.32 -25.12
C VAL A 328 -34.64 -25.09 -25.09
N ALA A 329 -35.22 -24.77 -23.94
CA ALA A 329 -36.11 -23.63 -23.80
C ALA A 329 -35.38 -22.27 -23.87
N SER A 330 -34.14 -22.18 -23.38
CA SER A 330 -33.33 -20.97 -23.55
C SER A 330 -33.00 -20.72 -25.01
N HIS A 331 -32.68 -21.77 -25.79
CA HIS A 331 -32.54 -21.67 -27.25
C HIS A 331 -33.86 -21.26 -27.92
N ALA A 332 -35.01 -21.82 -27.51
CA ALA A 332 -36.30 -21.45 -28.07
C ALA A 332 -36.63 -19.95 -27.88
N ARG A 333 -36.28 -19.36 -26.74
CA ARG A 333 -36.42 -17.90 -26.51
C ARG A 333 -35.58 -17.05 -27.45
N VAL A 334 -34.37 -17.48 -27.81
CA VAL A 334 -33.53 -16.76 -28.78
C VAL A 334 -34.21 -16.65 -30.14
N PHE A 335 -35.06 -17.62 -30.49
CA PHE A 335 -35.86 -17.61 -31.71
C PHE A 335 -37.25 -16.96 -31.55
N GLY A 336 -37.50 -16.24 -30.46
CA GLY A 336 -38.76 -15.52 -30.24
C GLY A 336 -39.93 -16.39 -29.80
N PHE A 337 -39.70 -17.66 -29.45
CA PHE A 337 -40.75 -18.49 -28.86
C PHE A 337 -40.87 -18.19 -27.37
N ASP A 338 -41.99 -17.59 -27.00
CA ASP A 338 -42.33 -17.28 -25.62
C ASP A 338 -42.95 -18.53 -24.95
N THR A 339 -42.13 -19.54 -24.70
CA THR A 339 -42.57 -20.73 -23.96
C THR A 339 -42.59 -20.43 -22.47
N PRO A 340 -43.76 -20.46 -21.81
CA PRO A 340 -43.82 -20.31 -20.35
C PRO A 340 -43.16 -21.54 -19.71
N MET A 341 -41.91 -21.39 -19.29
CA MET A 341 -41.26 -22.37 -18.45
C MET A 341 -41.81 -22.25 -17.03
N ALA A 342 -42.88 -22.98 -16.75
CA ALA A 342 -43.34 -23.21 -15.39
C ALA A 342 -42.43 -24.26 -14.73
N PHE A 343 -41.30 -23.82 -14.18
CA PHE A 343 -40.55 -24.66 -13.25
C PHE A 343 -41.37 -24.82 -11.98
N THR A 344 -41.88 -26.02 -11.74
CA THR A 344 -42.65 -26.32 -10.53
C THR A 344 -41.71 -26.28 -9.31
N LEU A 345 -42.05 -25.46 -8.32
CA LEU A 345 -41.34 -25.44 -7.04
C LEU A 345 -41.48 -26.81 -6.38
N THR A 346 -40.36 -27.42 -6.00
CA THR A 346 -40.39 -28.63 -5.19
C THR A 346 -40.88 -28.29 -3.78
N PRO A 347 -41.49 -29.23 -3.03
CA PRO A 347 -41.90 -29.01 -1.65
C PRO A 347 -40.76 -28.49 -0.74
N ASP A 348 -39.52 -28.87 -1.06
CA ASP A 348 -38.32 -28.51 -0.29
C ASP A 348 -37.77 -27.12 -0.60
N TYR A 349 -38.25 -26.45 -1.65
CA TYR A 349 -37.71 -25.16 -2.08
C TYR A 349 -37.77 -24.11 -0.97
N VAL A 350 -38.96 -23.84 -0.43
CA VAL A 350 -39.14 -22.78 0.58
C VAL A 350 -38.39 -23.10 1.88
N PRO A 351 -38.51 -24.33 2.45
CA PRO A 351 -37.72 -24.69 3.64
C PRO A 351 -36.21 -24.55 3.44
N TYR A 352 -35.68 -24.94 2.28
CA TYR A 352 -34.26 -24.83 1.98
C TYR A 352 -33.80 -23.38 1.87
N MET A 353 -34.51 -22.57 1.07
CA MET A 353 -34.16 -21.17 0.85
C MET A 353 -34.21 -20.36 2.15
N ARG A 354 -35.15 -20.68 3.05
CA ARG A 354 -35.29 -20.03 4.36
C ARG A 354 -34.23 -20.46 5.37
N ASN A 355 -33.91 -21.75 5.43
CA ASN A 355 -33.14 -22.31 6.55
C ASN A 355 -31.69 -22.67 6.23
N GLN A 356 -31.34 -22.88 4.97
CA GLN A 356 -30.02 -23.37 4.57
C GLN A 356 -29.29 -22.43 3.61
N PHE A 357 -30.02 -21.76 2.71
CA PHE A 357 -29.39 -20.96 1.67
C PHE A 357 -28.82 -19.63 2.16
N VAL A 358 -29.27 -19.09 3.31
CA VAL A 358 -28.77 -17.83 3.86
C VAL A 358 -27.96 -18.05 5.14
N ARG A 359 -26.82 -17.38 5.23
CA ARG A 359 -25.92 -17.29 6.39
C ARG A 359 -25.50 -15.85 6.64
N LEU A 360 -25.08 -15.54 7.85
CA LEU A 360 -24.40 -14.28 8.14
C LEU A 360 -22.93 -14.35 7.66
N ARG A 361 -22.24 -13.20 7.55
CA ARG A 361 -20.90 -13.07 6.95
C ARG A 361 -19.78 -13.84 7.67
N ASP A 362 -20.01 -14.26 8.90
CA ASP A 362 -19.15 -15.07 9.75
C ASP A 362 -19.59 -16.55 9.81
N GLY A 363 -20.60 -16.93 9.02
CA GLY A 363 -21.21 -18.24 9.05
C GLY A 363 -22.27 -18.41 10.14
N ALA A 364 -22.56 -17.38 10.95
CA ALA A 364 -23.58 -17.47 11.98
C ALA A 364 -24.98 -17.68 11.39
N GLU A 365 -25.82 -18.33 12.19
CA GLU A 365 -27.21 -18.61 11.85
C GLU A 365 -28.04 -17.31 11.88
N PRO A 366 -28.78 -16.97 10.81
CA PRO A 366 -29.68 -15.82 10.83
C PRO A 366 -30.88 -16.09 11.74
N THR A 367 -31.34 -15.04 12.41
CA THR A 367 -32.58 -15.06 13.21
C THR A 367 -33.81 -15.35 12.35
N ALA A 368 -34.94 -15.72 12.98
CA ALA A 368 -36.18 -16.01 12.25
C ALA A 368 -36.64 -14.83 11.37
N ASP A 369 -36.56 -13.61 11.89
CA ASP A 369 -36.92 -12.39 11.16
C ASP A 369 -35.99 -12.13 9.97
N GLN A 370 -34.69 -12.37 10.15
CA GLN A 370 -33.71 -12.27 9.06
C GLN A 370 -33.94 -13.31 7.96
N ARG A 371 -34.28 -14.55 8.33
CA ARG A 371 -34.63 -15.61 7.36
C ARG A 371 -35.87 -15.24 6.56
N GLU A 372 -36.89 -14.69 7.23
CA GLU A 372 -38.12 -14.26 6.58
C GLU A 372 -37.90 -13.04 5.67
N LEU A 373 -37.11 -12.05 6.12
CA LEU A 373 -36.70 -10.90 5.31
C LEU A 373 -35.94 -11.35 4.06
N PHE A 374 -34.99 -12.27 4.21
CA PHE A 374 -34.24 -12.83 3.09
C PHE A 374 -35.16 -13.59 2.12
N LEU A 375 -36.07 -14.42 2.61
CA LEU A 375 -37.00 -15.17 1.76
C LEU A 375 -37.90 -14.24 0.94
N LYS A 376 -38.43 -13.18 1.57
CA LYS A 376 -39.22 -12.14 0.87
C LYS A 376 -38.39 -11.43 -0.20
N THR A 377 -37.18 -11.00 0.16
CA THR A 377 -36.20 -10.40 -0.74
C THR A 377 -35.89 -11.29 -1.95
N TRP A 378 -35.59 -12.57 -1.69
CA TRP A 378 -35.30 -13.55 -2.72
C TRP A 378 -36.52 -13.79 -3.63
N THR A 379 -37.73 -13.78 -3.08
CA THR A 379 -38.99 -14.00 -3.82
C THR A 379 -39.44 -12.78 -4.62
N GLU A 380 -39.06 -11.57 -4.22
CA GLU A 380 -39.38 -10.36 -4.99
C GLU A 380 -38.29 -10.04 -6.01
N SER A 381 -37.05 -9.89 -5.56
CA SER A 381 -35.97 -9.27 -6.34
C SER A 381 -34.83 -10.21 -6.72
N GLY A 382 -34.63 -11.31 -5.99
CA GLY A 382 -33.46 -12.19 -6.17
C GLY A 382 -32.18 -11.53 -5.68
N LEU A 383 -31.05 -11.81 -6.34
CA LEU A 383 -29.75 -11.20 -6.05
C LEU A 383 -29.26 -10.37 -7.23
N LEU A 384 -28.41 -9.38 -6.94
CA LEU A 384 -27.84 -8.51 -7.96
C LEU A 384 -26.30 -8.55 -7.96
N PRO A 385 -25.65 -8.28 -9.10
CA PRO A 385 -24.22 -7.96 -9.12
C PRO A 385 -23.89 -6.72 -8.28
N VAL A 386 -22.65 -6.66 -7.79
CA VAL A 386 -22.12 -5.51 -7.05
C VAL A 386 -22.20 -4.23 -7.89
N GLY A 387 -22.50 -3.11 -7.25
CA GLY A 387 -22.58 -1.79 -7.86
C GLY A 387 -23.93 -1.48 -8.50
N ARG A 388 -24.85 -2.46 -8.58
CA ARG A 388 -26.14 -2.28 -9.26
C ARG A 388 -27.15 -1.50 -8.42
N ARG A 389 -27.16 -1.69 -7.10
CA ARG A 389 -28.02 -0.98 -6.15
C ARG A 389 -27.21 -0.10 -5.19
N ILE A 390 -26.06 -0.58 -4.71
CA ILE A 390 -25.18 0.18 -3.81
C ILE A 390 -24.10 0.88 -4.66
N LYS A 391 -24.31 2.17 -4.96
CA LYS A 391 -23.37 2.96 -5.76
C LYS A 391 -21.97 3.00 -5.10
N GLY A 392 -20.92 2.74 -5.87
CA GLY A 392 -19.52 2.77 -5.41
C GLY A 392 -19.07 1.51 -4.68
N ASN A 393 -19.96 0.54 -4.48
CA ASN A 393 -19.65 -0.71 -3.80
C ASN A 393 -18.63 -1.56 -4.59
N GLU A 394 -18.56 -1.37 -5.90
CA GLU A 394 -17.54 -1.96 -6.79
C GLU A 394 -16.11 -1.51 -6.49
N LYS A 395 -15.91 -0.50 -5.62
CA LYS A 395 -14.60 -0.10 -5.10
C LYS A 395 -14.34 -0.58 -3.67
N LEU A 396 -15.41 -0.95 -2.95
CA LEU A 396 -15.35 -1.27 -1.51
C LEU A 396 -15.37 -2.77 -1.25
N ASP A 397 -16.14 -3.54 -2.02
CA ASP A 397 -16.39 -4.98 -1.80
C ASP A 397 -16.46 -5.73 -3.14
N SER A 398 -15.40 -5.61 -3.94
CA SER A 398 -15.37 -6.10 -5.32
C SER A 398 -14.60 -7.41 -5.52
N GLN A 399 -13.82 -7.82 -4.51
CA GLN A 399 -12.90 -8.94 -4.66
C GLN A 399 -13.50 -10.23 -4.10
N SER A 400 -13.37 -11.30 -4.88
CA SER A 400 -13.71 -12.65 -4.45
C SER A 400 -12.72 -13.13 -3.39
N THR A 401 -13.19 -14.00 -2.49
CA THR A 401 -12.31 -14.70 -1.54
C THR A 401 -12.34 -16.19 -1.79
N PHE A 402 -11.17 -16.79 -1.95
CA PHE A 402 -10.98 -18.22 -2.15
C PHE A 402 -10.60 -18.92 -0.85
N SER A 403 -11.07 -20.15 -0.66
CA SER A 403 -10.65 -21.01 0.45
C SER A 403 -10.75 -22.48 0.06
N VAL A 404 -9.80 -23.29 0.51
CA VAL A 404 -9.84 -24.75 0.37
C VAL A 404 -10.30 -25.36 1.69
N THR A 405 -11.36 -26.17 1.65
CA THR A 405 -11.86 -26.92 2.81
C THR A 405 -11.49 -28.40 2.69
N ASP A 406 -11.87 -29.20 3.68
CA ASP A 406 -11.64 -30.64 3.63
C ASP A 406 -12.40 -31.32 2.49
N VAL A 407 -13.56 -30.78 2.11
CA VAL A 407 -14.53 -31.42 1.20
C VAL A 407 -14.70 -30.69 -0.14
N ALA A 408 -14.25 -29.45 -0.26
CA ALA A 408 -14.45 -28.65 -1.46
C ALA A 408 -13.55 -27.42 -1.55
N VAL A 409 -13.48 -26.86 -2.76
CA VAL A 409 -13.01 -25.49 -2.99
C VAL A 409 -14.20 -24.55 -2.87
N GLU A 410 -14.10 -23.51 -2.05
CA GLU A 410 -15.11 -22.45 -1.95
C GLU A 410 -14.58 -21.12 -2.50
N VAL A 411 -15.40 -20.45 -3.31
CA VAL A 411 -15.17 -19.07 -3.77
C VAL A 411 -16.37 -18.21 -3.38
N ARG A 412 -16.12 -17.15 -2.61
CA ARG A 412 -17.16 -16.20 -2.18
C ARG A 412 -17.09 -14.97 -3.07
N VAL A 413 -18.01 -14.88 -4.02
CA VAL A 413 -18.11 -13.79 -4.99
C VAL A 413 -19.05 -12.72 -4.44
N PRO A 414 -18.67 -11.44 -4.39
CA PRO A 414 -19.52 -10.42 -3.81
C PRO A 414 -20.79 -10.20 -4.65
N CYS A 415 -21.90 -9.89 -3.97
CA CYS A 415 -23.20 -9.61 -4.57
C CYS A 415 -23.99 -8.61 -3.71
N GLU A 416 -25.15 -8.20 -4.19
CA GLU A 416 -26.08 -7.32 -3.48
C GLU A 416 -27.42 -8.01 -3.26
N VAL A 417 -27.99 -7.79 -2.07
CA VAL A 417 -29.26 -8.38 -1.60
C VAL A 417 -30.28 -7.24 -1.47
N PRO A 418 -31.16 -7.00 -2.46
CA PRO A 418 -32.12 -5.89 -2.44
C PRO A 418 -33.16 -6.09 -1.33
N LEU A 419 -33.13 -5.27 -0.29
CA LEU A 419 -33.97 -5.51 0.89
C LEU A 419 -35.43 -5.14 0.59
N PHE A 420 -36.32 -6.13 0.71
CA PHE A 420 -37.77 -6.02 0.48
C PHE A 420 -38.37 -4.75 1.12
N GLY A 421 -39.12 -3.97 0.33
CA GLY A 421 -39.85 -2.78 0.80
C GLY A 421 -39.02 -1.53 1.16
N SER A 422 -37.69 -1.62 1.23
CA SER A 422 -36.84 -0.48 1.64
C SER A 422 -36.30 0.37 0.48
N GLY A 423 -36.26 -0.21 -0.73
CA GLY A 423 -35.55 0.39 -1.86
C GLY A 423 -34.02 0.42 -1.72
N THR A 424 -33.45 -0.18 -0.67
CA THR A 424 -32.00 -0.30 -0.43
C THR A 424 -31.50 -1.71 -0.68
N ALA A 425 -30.21 -1.97 -0.43
CA ALA A 425 -29.65 -3.30 -0.47
C ALA A 425 -28.69 -3.52 0.70
N ALA A 426 -28.53 -4.79 1.08
CA ALA A 426 -27.45 -5.26 1.91
C ALA A 426 -26.31 -5.80 1.05
N ARG A 427 -25.10 -5.86 1.62
CA ARG A 427 -23.97 -6.50 0.95
C ARG A 427 -24.03 -8.01 1.20
N GLY A 428 -23.77 -8.79 0.16
CA GLY A 428 -23.76 -10.23 0.20
C GLY A 428 -22.49 -10.81 -0.42
N ARG A 429 -22.27 -12.10 -0.20
CA ARG A 429 -21.35 -12.92 -0.95
C ARG A 429 -22.04 -14.21 -1.34
N LEU A 430 -22.02 -14.51 -2.63
CA LEU A 430 -22.45 -15.77 -3.18
C LEU A 430 -21.33 -16.79 -2.99
N VAL A 431 -21.60 -17.87 -2.25
CA VAL A 431 -20.61 -18.93 -2.01
C VAL A 431 -20.79 -20.01 -3.06
N LEU A 432 -19.84 -20.10 -3.97
CA LEU A 432 -19.73 -21.16 -4.95
C LEU A 432 -18.79 -22.24 -4.45
N VAL A 433 -19.15 -23.49 -4.72
CA VAL A 433 -18.47 -24.67 -4.22
C VAL A 433 -18.20 -25.63 -5.38
N CYS A 434 -16.95 -26.08 -5.49
CA CYS A 434 -16.54 -27.17 -6.36
C CYS A 434 -16.12 -28.36 -5.48
N SER A 435 -16.94 -29.41 -5.49
CA SER A 435 -16.76 -30.62 -4.68
C SER A 435 -16.22 -31.81 -5.49
N GLU A 436 -15.67 -31.54 -6.67
CA GLU A 436 -15.10 -32.57 -7.54
C GLU A 436 -13.83 -33.15 -6.88
N PRO A 437 -13.78 -34.46 -6.57
CA PRO A 437 -12.69 -35.04 -5.77
C PRO A 437 -11.32 -34.88 -6.42
N ASP A 438 -11.25 -34.94 -7.75
CA ASP A 438 -10.05 -34.77 -8.55
C ASP A 438 -9.56 -33.31 -8.56
N VAL A 439 -10.46 -32.33 -8.60
CA VAL A 439 -10.11 -30.90 -8.43
C VAL A 439 -9.53 -30.66 -7.05
N LEU A 440 -10.19 -31.18 -6.00
CA LEU A 440 -9.75 -30.98 -4.63
C LEU A 440 -8.40 -31.66 -4.35
N ALA A 441 -8.20 -32.88 -4.84
CA ALA A 441 -6.94 -33.60 -4.72
C ALA A 441 -5.80 -32.86 -5.43
N ASP A 442 -6.06 -32.36 -6.64
CA ASP A 442 -5.10 -31.56 -7.42
C ASP A 442 -4.70 -30.28 -6.68
N VAL A 443 -5.67 -29.49 -6.20
CA VAL A 443 -5.40 -28.25 -5.45
C VAL A 443 -4.61 -28.52 -4.18
N LYS A 444 -4.97 -29.55 -3.40
CA LYS A 444 -4.23 -29.92 -2.17
C LYS A 444 -2.81 -30.40 -2.49
N LYS A 445 -2.63 -31.17 -3.56
CA LYS A 445 -1.31 -31.61 -4.04
C LYS A 445 -0.45 -30.41 -4.43
N LEU A 446 -0.96 -29.52 -5.28
CA LEU A 446 -0.24 -28.33 -5.73
C LEU A 446 0.12 -27.40 -4.56
N LEU A 447 -0.78 -27.25 -3.57
CA LEU A 447 -0.50 -26.50 -2.35
C LEU A 447 0.64 -27.11 -1.53
N ALA A 448 0.65 -28.45 -1.37
CA ALA A 448 1.69 -29.15 -0.63
C ALA A 448 3.07 -29.12 -1.34
N GLU A 449 3.06 -29.13 -2.68
CA GLU A 449 4.26 -29.08 -3.52
C GLU A 449 4.70 -27.64 -3.84
N ALA A 450 3.97 -26.63 -3.38
CA ALA A 450 4.20 -25.25 -3.76
C ALA A 450 5.58 -24.73 -3.33
N ASN A 451 6.39 -24.36 -4.33
CA ASN A 451 7.64 -23.64 -4.12
C ASN A 451 7.55 -22.22 -4.74
N PRO A 452 7.45 -21.16 -3.91
CA PRO A 452 7.31 -19.79 -4.40
C PRO A 452 8.44 -19.34 -5.34
N ASP A 453 9.66 -19.87 -5.14
CA ASP A 453 10.83 -19.50 -5.94
C ASP A 453 10.81 -20.07 -7.37
N GLN A 454 9.92 -21.03 -7.64
CA GLN A 454 9.74 -21.66 -8.96
C GLN A 454 8.52 -21.11 -9.71
N GLY A 455 7.96 -19.97 -9.27
CA GLY A 455 6.83 -19.35 -9.92
C GLY A 455 7.15 -18.78 -11.31
N THR A 456 6.14 -18.69 -12.18
CA THR A 456 6.23 -18.09 -13.51
C THR A 456 5.44 -16.79 -13.59
N ALA A 457 5.92 -15.83 -14.39
CA ALA A 457 5.17 -14.60 -14.69
C ALA A 457 4.05 -14.83 -15.72
N THR A 458 4.24 -15.82 -16.61
CA THR A 458 3.27 -16.17 -17.64
C THR A 458 2.38 -17.35 -17.23
N PRO A 459 1.09 -17.33 -17.57
CA PRO A 459 0.19 -18.43 -17.30
C PRO A 459 0.62 -19.70 -18.05
N PRO A 460 0.42 -20.90 -17.46
CA PRO A 460 0.59 -22.17 -18.17
C PRO A 460 -0.33 -22.27 -19.41
N PRO A 461 0.09 -22.95 -20.48
CA PRO A 461 -0.67 -23.03 -21.74
C PRO A 461 -1.98 -23.84 -21.64
N ASP A 462 -2.17 -24.58 -20.55
CA ASP A 462 -3.37 -25.34 -20.22
C ASP A 462 -4.34 -24.59 -19.31
N LEU A 463 -3.95 -23.41 -18.79
CA LEU A 463 -4.79 -22.59 -17.93
C LEU A 463 -6.10 -22.22 -18.64
N GLY A 464 -7.24 -22.49 -17.99
CA GLY A 464 -8.57 -22.16 -18.48
C GLY A 464 -9.19 -23.20 -19.41
N LYS A 465 -8.50 -24.31 -19.71
CA LYS A 465 -9.06 -25.40 -20.52
C LYS A 465 -9.98 -26.32 -19.73
N ARG A 466 -9.80 -26.40 -18.40
CA ARG A 466 -10.62 -27.24 -17.53
C ARG A 466 -11.94 -26.55 -17.25
N GLN A 467 -13.03 -27.28 -17.44
CA GLN A 467 -14.35 -26.85 -16.96
C GLN A 467 -14.52 -27.35 -15.53
N TYR A 468 -15.08 -26.48 -14.68
CA TYR A 468 -15.32 -26.77 -13.28
C TYR A 468 -16.82 -26.80 -13.00
N ARG A 469 -17.27 -27.80 -12.26
CA ARG A 469 -18.67 -27.91 -11.87
C ARG A 469 -18.93 -27.10 -10.60
N TRP A 470 -19.26 -25.82 -10.76
CA TRP A 470 -19.64 -24.94 -9.67
C TRP A 470 -21.09 -25.13 -9.25
N ARG A 471 -21.32 -25.21 -7.94
CA ARG A 471 -22.64 -25.14 -7.31
C ARG A 471 -22.71 -23.94 -6.38
N VAL A 472 -23.83 -23.23 -6.36
CA VAL A 472 -24.09 -22.20 -5.36
C VAL A 472 -24.55 -22.87 -4.07
N ALA A 473 -23.71 -22.83 -3.04
CA ALA A 473 -24.06 -23.42 -1.76
C ALA A 473 -24.99 -22.53 -0.93
N ARG A 474 -24.72 -21.22 -0.89
CA ARG A 474 -25.39 -20.27 0.00
C ARG A 474 -25.07 -18.82 -0.36
N VAL A 475 -25.77 -17.90 0.29
CA VAL A 475 -25.50 -16.46 0.33
C VAL A 475 -25.11 -16.08 1.76
N GLU A 476 -23.96 -15.43 1.90
CA GLU A 476 -23.47 -14.84 3.14
C GLU A 476 -23.76 -13.34 3.15
N THR A 477 -24.64 -12.85 4.02
CA THR A 477 -25.03 -11.42 4.04
C THR A 477 -25.31 -10.96 5.47
N ASP A 478 -25.00 -9.70 5.78
CA ASP A 478 -25.32 -9.09 7.07
C ASP A 478 -26.80 -8.63 7.16
N LEU A 479 -27.51 -8.61 6.03
CA LEU A 479 -28.87 -8.06 5.87
C LEU A 479 -29.01 -6.64 6.43
N LYS A 480 -27.89 -5.90 6.54
CA LYS A 480 -27.88 -4.52 7.01
C LYS A 480 -28.13 -3.59 5.84
N GLU A 481 -29.07 -2.68 6.01
CA GLU A 481 -29.35 -1.65 5.02
C GLU A 481 -28.10 -0.80 4.78
N VAL A 482 -27.68 -0.74 3.51
CA VAL A 482 -26.68 0.21 3.05
C VAL A 482 -27.43 1.27 2.25
N LYS A 483 -27.58 2.45 2.85
CA LYS A 483 -28.12 3.60 2.13
C LYS A 483 -27.18 3.91 0.98
N ALA A 484 -27.72 3.97 -0.23
CA ALA A 484 -26.97 4.48 -1.37
C ALA A 484 -26.43 5.86 -0.97
N GLN A 485 -25.11 6.04 -0.99
CA GLN A 485 -24.54 7.38 -0.88
C GLN A 485 -25.20 8.19 -2.00
N GLN A 486 -26.13 9.07 -1.64
CA GLN A 486 -26.60 10.09 -2.56
C GLN A 486 -25.33 10.75 -3.06
N ALA A 487 -25.14 10.77 -4.37
CA ALA A 487 -24.00 11.43 -4.97
C ALA A 487 -24.04 12.85 -4.43
N GLY A 488 -23.18 13.14 -3.45
CA GLY A 488 -23.14 14.45 -2.83
C GLY A 488 -22.97 15.39 -3.99
N GLY A 489 -23.97 16.25 -4.21
CA GLY A 489 -23.81 17.36 -5.12
C GLY A 489 -22.65 18.13 -4.52
N GLY A 490 -21.43 17.86 -5.03
CA GLY A 490 -20.25 18.57 -4.61
C GLY A 490 -20.57 20.05 -4.74
N PRO A 491 -20.07 20.91 -3.83
CA PRO A 491 -20.21 22.34 -4.01
C PRO A 491 -19.78 22.66 -5.45
N ARG A 492 -20.68 23.27 -6.23
CA ARG A 492 -20.30 23.81 -7.53
C ARG A 492 -19.28 24.90 -7.22
N GLU A 493 -18.00 24.59 -7.40
CA GLU A 493 -16.92 25.58 -7.40
C GLU A 493 -17.08 26.54 -8.57
#